data_AF-A0A435UZD6-F1
#
_entry.id   AF-A0A435UZD6-F1
#
_cell.length_a   1.000
_cell.length_b   1.000
_cell.length_c   1.000
_cell.angle_alpha   90.00
_cell.angle_beta   90.00
_cell.angle_gamma   90.00
#
_symmetry.space_group_name_H-M   'P 1'
#
loop_
_entity.id
_entity.type
_entity.pdbx_description
1 polymer ?
#
loop_
_entity_poly.entity_id
_entity_poly.type
_entity_poly.pdbx_seq_one_letter_code
_entity_poly.pdbx_strand_id
1 'polypeptide(L)' 'MPNPDQPRKHFDPVKLRELAESIRERGLIQTITVRPVDGKFMIVGGERRWRAHQMIEAADILCEVRQDRRQ' A
#
# COMPACT_ATOMS: atom_id res chain seq x y z
N MET A 1 -6.89 -0.02 5.40
CA MET A 1 -7.70 1.15 4.98
C MET A 1 -6.75 2.25 4.49
N PRO A 2 -7.07 2.95 3.38
CA PRO A 2 -6.31 4.12 2.93
C PRO A 2 -6.44 5.27 3.94
N ASN A 3 -5.41 6.11 4.03
CA ASN A 3 -5.42 7.24 4.95
C ASN A 3 -6.18 8.44 4.33
N PRO A 4 -7.23 8.97 4.97
CA PRO A 4 -8.00 10.10 4.42
C PRO A 4 -7.15 11.38 4.25
N ASP A 5 -6.08 11.54 5.03
CA ASP A 5 -5.19 12.71 4.99
C ASP A 5 -4.06 12.60 3.95
N GLN A 6 -4.15 11.68 2.99
CA GLN A 6 -3.11 11.54 1.97
C GLN A 6 -3.07 12.78 1.06
N PRO A 7 -1.90 13.46 0.97
CA PRO A 7 -1.77 14.65 0.13
C PRO A 7 -1.82 14.31 -1.37
N ARG A 8 -1.50 13.06 -1.73
CA ARG A 8 -1.51 12.61 -3.12
C ARG A 8 -2.82 11.90 -3.44
N LYS A 9 -3.73 12.61 -4.11
CA LYS A 9 -5.03 12.07 -4.55
C LYS A 9 -5.03 11.59 -6.01
N HIS A 10 -4.10 12.11 -6.83
CA HIS A 10 -3.97 11.71 -8.23
C HIS A 10 -2.84 10.70 -8.41
N PHE A 11 -3.20 9.56 -8.98
CA PHE A 11 -2.27 8.52 -9.40
C PHE A 11 -2.43 8.31 -10.90
N ASP A 12 -1.32 8.32 -11.61
CA ASP A 12 -1.30 8.02 -13.03
C ASP A 12 -1.67 6.54 -13.22
N PRO A 13 -2.80 6.23 -13.88
CA PRO A 13 -3.28 4.86 -14.03
C PRO A 13 -2.31 4.00 -14.83
N VAL A 14 -1.56 4.58 -15.78
CA VAL A 14 -0.58 3.85 -16.60
C VAL A 14 0.56 3.37 -15.71
N LYS A 15 1.15 4.28 -14.93
CA LYS A 15 2.24 3.94 -13.99
C LYS A 15 1.80 2.99 -12.88
N LEU A 16 0.52 3.01 -12.52
CA LEU A 16 -0.01 2.11 -11.50
C LEU A 16 -0.19 0.70 -12.06
N ARG A 17 -0.61 0.58 -13.33
CA ARG A 17 -0.68 -0.68 -14.06
C ARG A 17 0.70 -1.29 -14.30
N GLU A 18 1.68 -0.49 -14.71
CA GLU A 18 3.08 -0.95 -14.84
C GLU A 18 3.62 -1.49 -13.51
N LEU A 19 3.31 -0.81 -12.40
CA LEU A 19 3.69 -1.28 -11.06
C LEU A 19 2.99 -2.59 -10.70
N ALA A 20 1.71 -2.72 -11.05
CA ALA A 20 0.91 -3.93 -10.82
C ALA A 20 1.47 -5.14 -11.58
N GLU A 21 1.80 -4.97 -12.86
CA GLU A 21 2.46 -6.00 -13.68
C GLU A 21 3.83 -6.37 -13.09
N SER A 22 4.65 -5.38 -12.72
CA SER A 22 5.96 -5.64 -12.10
C SER A 22 5.85 -6.42 -10.78
N ILE A 23 4.82 -6.13 -9.98
CA ILE A 23 4.53 -6.84 -8.73
C ILE A 23 4.08 -8.27 -9.01
N ARG A 24 3.27 -8.48 -10.07
CA ARG A 24 2.82 -9.80 -10.48
C ARG A 24 3.98 -10.69 -10.95
N GLU A 25 4.94 -10.12 -11.68
CA GLU A 25 6.10 -10.86 -12.20
C GLU A 25 7.18 -11.12 -11.15
N ARG A 26 7.49 -10.11 -10.32
CA ARG A 26 8.66 -10.15 -9.41
C ARG A 26 8.30 -10.24 -7.94
N GLY A 27 7.02 -10.17 -7.60
CA GLY A 27 6.55 -10.01 -6.22
C GLY A 27 6.73 -8.59 -5.69
N LEU A 28 6.20 -8.36 -4.48
CA LEU A 28 6.36 -7.07 -3.81
C LEU A 28 7.75 -6.95 -3.18
N ILE A 29 8.65 -6.23 -3.84
CA ILE A 29 10.03 -6.00 -3.37
C ILE A 29 10.09 -5.13 -2.11
N GLN A 30 9.24 -4.10 -2.02
CA GLN A 30 9.15 -3.21 -0.87
C GLN A 30 7.78 -3.32 -0.22
N THR A 31 7.76 -3.62 1.06
CA THR A 31 6.55 -3.71 1.88
C THR A 31 5.79 -2.39 1.96
N ILE A 32 4.50 -2.46 2.30
CA ILE A 32 3.70 -1.28 2.64
C ILE A 32 3.80 -1.00 4.13
N THR A 33 3.80 0.26 4.53
CA THR A 33 3.81 0.62 5.96
C THR A 33 2.38 0.80 6.42
N VAL A 34 1.98 0.04 7.44
CA VAL A 34 0.66 0.15 8.07
C VAL A 34 0.82 0.49 9.54
N ARG A 35 -0.21 1.09 10.13
CA ARG A 35 -0.31 1.30 11.58
C ARG A 35 -1.61 0.70 12.10
N PRO A 36 -1.64 0.17 13.33
CA PRO A 36 -2.88 -0.27 13.95
C PRO A 36 -3.74 0.94 14.32
N VAL A 37 -5.03 0.89 13.98
CA VAL A 37 -6.06 1.88 14.30
C VAL A 37 -7.36 1.13 14.57
N ASP A 38 -7.86 1.20 15.80
CA ASP A 38 -9.15 0.61 16.21
C ASP A 38 -9.34 -0.87 15.78
N GLY A 39 -8.30 -1.69 16.00
CA GLY A 39 -8.32 -3.12 15.62
C GLY A 39 -8.21 -3.38 14.11
N LYS A 40 -8.02 -2.34 13.30
CA LYS A 40 -7.76 -2.42 11.86
C LYS A 40 -6.37 -1.88 11.53
N PHE A 41 -5.94 -2.10 10.29
CA PHE A 41 -4.68 -1.55 9.78
C PHE A 41 -4.96 -0.39 8.83
N MET A 42 -4.32 0.76 9.10
CA MET A 42 -4.34 1.93 8.24
C MET A 42 -3.01 2.06 7.50
N ILE A 43 -3.05 2.34 6.22
CA ILE A 43 -1.86 2.51 5.39
C ILE A 43 -1.26 3.88 5.68
N VAL A 44 -0.03 3.90 6.18
CA VAL A 44 0.75 5.11 6.43
C VAL A 44 1.58 5.46 5.20
N GLY A 45 2.16 4.44 4.55
CA GLY A 45 3.04 4.59 3.41
C GLY A 45 2.90 3.44 2.41
N GLY A 46 3.13 3.74 1.13
CA GLY A 46 3.07 2.73 0.07
C GLY A 46 1.67 2.56 -0.56
N GLU A 47 0.80 3.57 -0.51
CA GLU A 47 -0.58 3.47 -1.02
C GLU A 47 -0.66 3.11 -2.52
N ARG A 48 0.35 3.48 -3.31
CA ARG A 48 0.47 3.06 -4.73
C ARG A 48 0.61 1.54 -4.88
N ARG A 49 1.37 0.90 -4.00
CA ARG A 49 1.59 -0.56 -4.02
C ARG A 49 0.34 -1.29 -3.58
N TRP A 50 -0.34 -0.77 -2.57
CA TRP A 50 -1.63 -1.30 -2.13
C TRP A 50 -2.68 -1.20 -3.24
N ARG A 51 -2.79 -0.05 -3.93
CA ARG A 51 -3.67 0.08 -5.10
C ARG A 51 -3.28 -0.88 -6.23
N ALA A 52 -1.99 -1.06 -6.50
CA ALA A 52 -1.52 -2.02 -7.49
C ALA A 52 -1.87 -3.47 -7.11
N HIS A 53 -1.78 -3.84 -5.82
CA HIS A 53 -2.23 -5.14 -5.31
C HIS A 53 -3.73 -5.34 -5.45
N GLN A 54 -4.53 -4.29 -5.19
CA GLN A 54 -5.98 -4.34 -5.44
C GLN A 54 -6.30 -4.54 -6.92
N MET A 55 -5.53 -3.95 -7.84
CA MET A 55 -5.74 -4.13 -9.27
C MET A 55 -5.47 -5.56 -9.76
N ILE A 56 -4.55 -6.28 -9.11
CA ILE A 56 -4.22 -7.68 -9.46
C ILE A 56 -4.97 -8.69 -8.59
N GLU A 57 -5.90 -8.23 -7.73
CA GLU A 57 -6.67 -9.05 -6.79
C GLU A 57 -5.79 -9.96 -5.91
N ALA A 58 -4.62 -9.46 -5.51
CA ALA A 58 -3.71 -10.21 -4.65
C ALA A 58 -4.33 -10.47 -3.27
N ALA A 59 -4.36 -11.73 -2.84
CA ALA A 59 -4.89 -12.14 -1.55
C ALA A 59 -4.05 -11.61 -0.37
N ASP A 60 -2.73 -11.58 -0.55
CA ASP A 60 -1.77 -11.22 0.49
C ASP A 60 -0.85 -10.08 0.03
N ILE A 61 -0.49 -9.20 0.97
CA ILE A 61 0.44 -8.11 0.74
C ILE A 61 1.42 -8.01 1.91
N LEU A 62 2.72 -7.96 1.60
CA LEU A 62 3.73 -7.77 2.64
C LEU A 62 3.61 -6.37 3.22
N CYS A 63 3.42 -6.30 4.53
CA CYS A 63 3.29 -5.05 5.25
C CYS A 63 4.20 -5.00 6.48
N GLU A 64 4.73 -3.82 6.74
CA GLU A 64 5.46 -3.49 7.95
C GLU A 64 4.56 -2.68 8.89
N VAL A 65 4.38 -3.17 10.11
CA VAL A 65 3.56 -2.50 11.12
C VAL A 65 4.41 -1.47 11.84
N ARG A 66 4.20 -0.19 11.53
CA ARG A 66 4.79 0.91 12.28
C ARG A 66 3.96 1.17 13.53
N GLN A 67 4.52 0.85 14.69
CA GLN A 67 3.97 1.34 15.94
C GLN A 67 4.23 2.84 16.02
N ASP A 68 3.17 3.62 16.27
CA ASP A 68 3.27 5.07 16.48
C ASP A 68 4.00 5.28 17.81
N ARG A 69 5.34 5.22 17.78
CA ARG A 69 6.16 5.78 18.85
C ARG A 69 6.07 7.29 18.71
N ARG A 70 4.98 7.90 19.18
CA ARG A 70 5.09 9.24 19.75
C ARG A 70 6.00 9.11 20.96
N GLN A 71 7.29 9.39 20.75
CA GLN A 71 8.16 9.91 21.79
C GLN A 71 8.10 11.43 21.71
#